data_AF-C5KCC2-F1
#
_entry.id   AF-C5KCC2-F1
#
_cell.length_a   1.000
_cell.length_b   1.000
_cell.length_c   1.000
_cell.angle_alpha   90.00
_cell.angle_beta   90.00
_cell.angle_gamma   90.00
#
_symmetry.space_group_name_H-M   'P 1'
#
loop_
_entity.id
_entity.type
_entity.pdbx_description
1 polymer ?
#
loop_
_entity_poly.entity_id
_entity_poly.type
_entity_poly.pdbx_seq_one_letter_code
_entity_poly.pdbx_strand_id
1 'polypeptide(L)'
;MASLEDSKETLGESVTQAFDVVSSLKYGCNPHQQPAAMCSAVGNGLEMPLKVVNGVPGYINLLDAINSWLLVREMDKATGLSAAVSFKHVSPAGAAVTSTELRGNEPCIYEVAPSARDNLSPVALVYIRSRADTAKLATCSHSFNLVVSTVPRDNGYDNLRIHDL
;
A
#
# COMPACT_ATOMS: atom_id res chain seq x y z
N MET A 1 -14.21 -34.26 -38.81
CA MET A 1 -13.20 -34.44 -37.74
C MET A 1 -12.14 -33.37 -37.95
N ALA A 2 -12.25 -32.24 -37.23
CA ALA A 2 -11.23 -31.20 -37.27
C ALA A 2 -10.08 -31.61 -36.35
N SER A 3 -8.87 -31.70 -36.90
CA SER A 3 -7.65 -32.01 -36.16
C SER A 3 -7.30 -30.81 -35.28
N LEU A 4 -7.17 -31.05 -33.98
CA LEU A 4 -6.60 -30.10 -33.03
C LEU A 4 -5.09 -30.09 -33.27
N GLU A 5 -4.59 -29.05 -33.93
CA GLU A 5 -3.15 -28.82 -34.01
C GLU A 5 -2.65 -28.35 -32.63
N ASP A 6 -1.70 -29.09 -32.11
CA ASP A 6 -1.03 -28.86 -30.84
C ASP A 6 -0.17 -27.59 -30.96
N SER A 7 -0.65 -26.48 -30.42
CA SER A 7 0.07 -25.21 -30.41
C SER A 7 1.30 -25.35 -29.52
N LYS A 8 2.47 -25.58 -30.12
CA LYS A 8 3.76 -25.53 -29.43
C LYS A 8 3.97 -24.12 -28.86
N GLU A 9 3.69 -23.93 -27.58
CA GLU A 9 4.17 -22.79 -26.81
C GLU A 9 5.70 -22.78 -26.89
N THR A 10 6.25 -21.85 -27.66
CA THR A 10 7.68 -21.56 -27.63
C THR A 10 8.01 -20.89 -26.30
N LEU A 11 8.57 -21.65 -25.36
CA LEU A 11 9.20 -21.12 -24.15
C LEU A 11 10.24 -20.08 -24.57
N GLY A 12 10.07 -18.83 -24.13
CA GLY A 12 10.96 -17.71 -24.45
C GLY A 12 12.41 -17.94 -23.99
N GLU A 13 13.32 -17.12 -24.50
CA GLU A 13 14.74 -17.16 -24.16
C GLU A 13 14.97 -17.02 -22.64
N SER A 14 15.85 -17.84 -22.06
CA SER A 14 16.11 -17.84 -20.62
C SER A 14 17.00 -16.65 -20.22
N VAL A 15 16.52 -15.81 -19.29
CA VAL A 15 17.28 -14.68 -18.74
C VAL A 15 17.82 -15.03 -17.35
N THR A 16 19.10 -14.74 -17.09
CA THR A 16 19.70 -14.85 -15.75
C THR A 16 19.87 -13.45 -15.17
N GLN A 17 19.38 -13.22 -13.95
CA GLN A 17 19.49 -11.95 -13.24
C GLN A 17 20.07 -12.16 -11.84
N ALA A 18 21.14 -11.44 -11.53
CA ALA A 18 21.70 -11.40 -10.18
C ALA A 18 20.97 -10.35 -9.32
N PHE A 19 20.95 -10.58 -8.00
CA PHE A 19 20.33 -9.67 -7.03
C PHE A 19 21.25 -9.42 -5.83
N ASP A 20 21.33 -8.15 -5.41
CA ASP A 20 21.99 -7.73 -4.18
C ASP A 20 20.97 -7.61 -3.04
N VAL A 21 21.35 -8.01 -1.83
CA VAL A 21 20.51 -7.83 -0.64
C VAL A 21 20.57 -6.37 -0.18
N VAL A 22 19.41 -5.73 -0.08
CA VAL A 22 19.26 -4.32 0.31
C VAL A 22 19.02 -4.19 1.81
N SER A 23 18.08 -4.98 2.36
CA SER A 23 17.79 -5.00 3.79
C SER A 23 17.17 -6.32 4.22
N SER A 24 17.39 -6.73 5.46
CA SER A 24 16.70 -7.87 6.05
C SER A 24 15.23 -7.55 6.35
N LEU A 25 14.38 -8.58 6.31
CA LEU A 25 12.99 -8.53 6.76
C LEU A 25 12.86 -9.31 8.07
N LYS A 26 11.79 -9.05 8.82
CA LYS A 26 11.52 -9.74 10.08
C LYS A 26 11.36 -11.27 9.90
N TYR A 27 10.64 -11.68 8.85
CA TYR A 27 10.44 -13.05 8.37
C TYR A 27 9.69 -13.00 7.02
N GLY A 28 9.53 -14.15 6.36
CA GLY A 28 8.74 -14.34 5.14
C GLY A 28 7.23 -14.19 5.36
N CYS A 29 6.40 -15.00 4.71
CA CYS A 29 4.95 -14.94 4.96
C CYS A 29 4.58 -15.35 6.39
N ASN A 30 5.38 -16.22 7.02
CA ASN A 30 5.16 -16.74 8.38
C ASN A 30 6.45 -16.68 9.21
N PRO A 31 6.37 -16.63 10.56
CA PRO A 31 7.54 -16.47 11.44
C PRO A 31 8.66 -17.49 11.27
N HIS A 32 8.34 -18.73 10.89
CA HIS A 32 9.30 -19.80 10.69
C HIS A 32 10.06 -19.69 9.34
N GLN A 33 9.61 -18.83 8.43
CA GLN A 33 10.22 -18.64 7.11
C GLN A 33 11.33 -17.61 7.20
N GLN A 34 12.49 -18.03 7.68
CA GLN A 34 13.71 -17.23 7.78
C GLN A 34 14.87 -17.96 7.09
N PRO A 35 15.83 -17.24 6.48
CA PRO A 35 15.90 -15.78 6.36
C PRO A 35 14.95 -15.20 5.30
N ALA A 36 14.64 -13.90 5.40
CA ALA A 36 13.90 -13.15 4.39
C ALA A 36 14.54 -11.77 4.21
N ALA A 37 14.57 -11.26 2.98
CA ALA A 37 15.22 -9.99 2.65
C ALA A 37 14.57 -9.30 1.45
N MET A 38 14.76 -7.99 1.38
CA MET A 38 14.49 -7.18 0.20
C MET A 38 15.75 -7.10 -0.64
N CYS A 39 15.64 -7.32 -1.95
CA CYS A 39 16.77 -7.35 -2.86
C CYS A 39 16.56 -6.39 -4.04
N SER A 40 17.66 -5.91 -4.63
CA SER A 40 17.68 -5.13 -5.86
C SER A 40 18.39 -5.90 -6.96
N ALA A 41 17.95 -5.75 -8.21
CA ALA A 41 18.62 -6.36 -9.36
C ALA A 41 19.99 -5.70 -9.61
N VAL A 42 21.05 -6.50 -9.72
CA VAL A 42 22.40 -6.01 -9.98
C VAL A 42 22.48 -5.39 -11.38
N GLY A 43 23.17 -4.26 -11.48
CA GLY A 43 23.56 -3.66 -12.76
C GLY A 43 22.47 -2.84 -13.47
N ASN A 44 21.30 -2.63 -12.87
CA ASN A 44 20.26 -1.78 -13.44
C ASN A 44 20.53 -0.27 -13.26
N GLY A 45 21.47 0.11 -12.38
CA GLY A 45 21.78 1.51 -12.05
C GLY A 45 20.62 2.27 -11.40
N LEU A 46 19.53 1.59 -11.06
CA LEU A 46 18.33 2.19 -10.48
C LEU A 46 18.46 2.18 -8.96
N GLU A 47 18.25 3.35 -8.35
CA GLU A 47 18.08 3.43 -6.91
C GLU A 47 16.80 2.70 -6.49
N MET A 48 16.84 2.01 -5.34
CA MET A 48 15.67 1.36 -4.78
C MET A 48 14.55 2.41 -4.58
N PRO A 49 13.38 2.27 -5.21
CA PRO A 49 12.30 3.27 -5.15
C PRO A 49 11.55 3.25 -3.81
N LEU A 50 12.13 2.58 -2.81
CA LEU A 50 11.57 2.35 -1.49
C LEU A 50 12.62 2.56 -0.42
N LYS A 51 12.25 3.28 0.64
CA LYS A 51 13.11 3.48 1.80
C LYS A 51 12.35 3.17 3.09
N VAL A 52 12.92 2.30 3.92
CA VAL A 52 12.45 2.10 5.30
C VAL A 52 12.96 3.27 6.14
N VAL A 53 12.04 4.01 6.73
CA VAL A 53 12.36 5.17 7.58
C VAL A 53 12.37 4.80 9.05
N ASN A 54 11.53 3.84 9.46
CA ASN A 54 11.45 3.36 10.83
C ASN A 54 11.08 1.86 10.88
N GLY A 55 11.65 1.15 11.86
CA GLY A 55 11.37 -0.26 12.14
C GLY A 55 11.94 -1.27 11.13
N VAL A 56 11.44 -2.51 11.17
CA VAL A 56 11.89 -3.61 10.30
C VAL A 56 10.66 -4.32 9.75
N PRO A 57 10.24 -4.02 8.50
CA PRO A 57 9.00 -4.54 7.97
C PRO A 57 9.03 -6.06 7.80
N GLY A 58 7.87 -6.70 7.97
CA GLY A 58 7.65 -8.06 7.52
C GLY A 58 7.40 -8.15 6.01
N TYR A 59 7.48 -9.36 5.46
CA TYR A 59 7.22 -9.60 4.03
C TYR A 59 5.82 -9.12 3.61
N ILE A 60 4.79 -9.42 4.42
CA ILE A 60 3.42 -9.00 4.11
C ILE A 60 3.28 -7.47 4.20
N ASN A 61 3.94 -6.81 5.14
CA ASN A 61 3.91 -5.35 5.24
C ASN A 61 4.51 -4.68 3.99
N LEU A 62 5.56 -5.28 3.43
CA LEU A 62 6.15 -4.80 2.18
C LEU A 62 5.17 -4.93 1.01
N LEU A 63 4.47 -6.07 0.90
CA LEU A 63 3.44 -6.28 -0.14
C LEU A 63 2.26 -5.32 0.01
N ASP A 64 1.79 -5.09 1.24
CA ASP A 64 0.74 -4.11 1.52
C ASP A 64 1.20 -2.69 1.13
N ALA A 65 2.44 -2.32 1.45
CA ALA A 65 3.00 -1.00 1.14
C ALA A 65 3.13 -0.74 -0.36
N ILE A 66 3.63 -1.71 -1.11
CA ILE A 66 3.80 -1.56 -2.56
C ILE A 66 2.44 -1.45 -3.26
N ASN A 67 1.49 -2.32 -2.92
CA ASN A 67 0.17 -2.32 -3.56
C ASN A 67 -0.66 -1.09 -3.17
N SER A 68 -0.63 -0.69 -1.90
CA SER A 68 -1.30 0.54 -1.45
C SER A 68 -0.73 1.78 -2.12
N TRP A 69 0.59 1.87 -2.28
CA TRP A 69 1.22 2.96 -3.01
C TRP A 69 0.79 3.03 -4.47
N LEU A 70 0.79 1.89 -5.17
CA LEU A 70 0.35 1.84 -6.57
C LEU A 70 -1.11 2.29 -6.69
N LEU A 71 -2.00 1.78 -5.85
CA LEU A 71 -3.42 2.12 -5.90
C LEU A 71 -3.65 3.61 -5.57
N VAL A 72 -3.04 4.13 -4.51
CA VAL A 72 -3.24 5.54 -4.13
C VAL A 72 -2.71 6.49 -5.20
N ARG A 73 -1.60 6.13 -5.85
CA ARG A 73 -1.01 6.91 -6.95
C ARG A 73 -1.94 6.94 -8.17
N GLU A 74 -2.51 5.81 -8.56
CA GLU A 74 -3.44 5.77 -9.69
C GLU A 74 -4.77 6.47 -9.37
N MET A 75 -5.27 6.38 -8.13
CA MET A 75 -6.44 7.16 -7.68
C MET A 75 -6.19 8.67 -7.75
N ASP A 76 -5.03 9.12 -7.28
CA ASP A 76 -4.64 10.52 -7.30
C ASP A 76 -4.52 11.05 -8.73
N LYS A 77 -3.85 10.30 -9.64
CA LYS A 77 -3.79 10.65 -11.06
C LYS A 77 -5.17 10.68 -11.73
N ALA A 78 -6.02 9.71 -11.44
CA ALA A 78 -7.32 9.57 -12.10
C ALA A 78 -8.33 10.63 -11.64
N THR A 79 -8.22 11.11 -10.39
CA THR A 79 -9.19 12.04 -9.80
C THR A 79 -8.67 13.47 -9.67
N GLY A 80 -7.35 13.68 -9.65
CA GLY A 80 -6.73 14.96 -9.30
C GLY A 80 -6.96 15.38 -7.84
N LEU A 81 -7.41 14.45 -6.99
CA LEU A 81 -7.72 14.67 -5.58
C LEU A 81 -6.77 13.85 -4.72
N SER A 82 -6.44 14.34 -3.53
CA SER A 82 -5.67 13.54 -2.57
C SER A 82 -6.42 12.24 -2.28
N ALA A 83 -5.70 11.13 -2.21
CA ALA A 83 -6.27 9.81 -2.01
C ALA A 83 -5.66 9.16 -0.78
N ALA A 84 -6.39 8.24 -0.15
CA ALA A 84 -5.86 7.35 0.86
C ALA A 84 -6.44 5.96 0.71
N VAL A 85 -5.64 4.94 1.01
CA VAL A 85 -6.08 3.55 0.98
C VAL A 85 -5.54 2.79 2.18
N SER A 86 -6.40 1.96 2.76
CA SER A 86 -6.10 1.05 3.84
C SER A 86 -5.99 -0.37 3.28
N PHE A 87 -4.88 -1.05 3.56
CA PHE A 87 -4.62 -2.42 3.10
C PHE A 87 -4.57 -3.39 4.29
N LYS A 88 -5.03 -4.61 4.01
CA LYS A 88 -4.89 -5.76 4.88
C LYS A 88 -4.79 -7.04 4.05
N HIS A 89 -3.80 -7.87 4.33
CA HIS A 89 -3.59 -9.14 3.61
C HIS A 89 -3.52 -8.96 2.09
N VAL A 90 -2.78 -7.94 1.65
CA VAL A 90 -2.52 -7.64 0.23
C VAL A 90 -3.78 -7.25 -0.54
N SER A 91 -4.83 -6.84 0.18
CA SER A 91 -6.11 -6.41 -0.40
C SER A 91 -6.52 -5.04 0.15
N PRO A 92 -7.15 -4.18 -0.66
CA PRO A 92 -7.69 -2.92 -0.18
C PRO A 92 -8.88 -3.20 0.73
N ALA A 93 -8.76 -2.79 1.98
CA ALA A 93 -9.80 -2.90 2.98
C ALA A 93 -10.69 -1.64 3.02
N GLY A 94 -10.17 -0.51 2.52
CA GLY A 94 -10.94 0.72 2.29
C GLY A 94 -10.14 1.75 1.51
N ALA A 95 -10.82 2.57 0.71
CA ALA A 95 -10.20 3.58 -0.14
C ALA A 95 -11.04 4.87 -0.16
N ALA A 96 -10.39 6.03 -0.16
CA ALA A 96 -11.07 7.32 -0.18
C ALA A 96 -10.28 8.35 -0.98
N VAL A 97 -11.00 9.34 -1.52
CA VAL A 97 -10.42 10.56 -2.09
C VAL A 97 -10.93 11.78 -1.33
N THR A 98 -10.22 12.90 -1.45
CA THR A 98 -10.56 14.14 -0.77
C THR A 98 -11.98 14.53 -1.12
N SER A 99 -12.72 14.82 -0.07
CA SER A 99 -14.16 15.00 -0.05
C SER A 99 -14.43 16.19 0.88
N THR A 100 -15.63 16.76 0.80
CA THR A 100 -16.02 17.84 1.73
C THR A 100 -15.95 17.37 3.20
N GLU A 101 -16.11 18.29 4.14
CA GLU A 101 -16.16 18.02 5.58
C GLU A 101 -17.07 16.83 5.93
N LEU A 102 -16.80 16.22 7.10
CA LEU A 102 -17.62 15.13 7.64
C LEU A 102 -19.05 15.64 7.89
N ARG A 103 -20.05 14.89 7.44
CA ARG A 103 -21.48 15.21 7.51
C ARG A 103 -22.22 14.27 8.44
N GLY A 104 -23.29 14.78 9.05
CA GLY A 104 -24.23 13.98 9.83
C GLY A 104 -23.52 13.21 10.95
N ASN A 105 -23.63 11.88 10.91
CA ASN A 105 -23.04 10.98 11.91
C ASN A 105 -21.65 10.44 11.52
N GLU A 106 -21.06 10.86 10.39
CA GLU A 106 -19.71 10.44 9.96
C GLU A 106 -18.67 10.59 11.08
N PRO A 107 -18.59 11.71 11.84
CA PRO A 107 -17.62 11.85 12.92
C PRO A 107 -17.75 10.78 14.02
N CYS A 108 -18.97 10.33 14.31
CA CYS A 108 -19.20 9.28 15.30
C CYS A 108 -18.84 7.90 14.75
N ILE A 109 -19.20 7.60 13.49
CA ILE A 109 -18.85 6.34 12.80
C ILE A 109 -17.33 6.19 12.72
N TYR A 110 -16.64 7.30 12.52
CA TYR A 110 -15.20 7.37 12.31
C TYR A 110 -14.40 7.58 13.61
N GLU A 111 -15.07 7.57 14.76
CA GLU A 111 -14.44 7.74 16.08
C GLU A 111 -13.62 9.04 16.19
N VAL A 112 -14.06 10.11 15.51
CA VAL A 112 -13.41 11.41 15.55
C VAL A 112 -13.77 12.12 16.85
N ALA A 113 -12.75 12.38 17.66
CA ALA A 113 -12.88 13.13 18.90
C ALA A 113 -13.55 14.49 18.66
N PRO A 114 -14.48 14.95 19.54
CA PRO A 114 -15.16 16.22 19.36
C PRO A 114 -14.22 17.41 19.14
N SER A 115 -13.07 17.43 19.83
CA SER A 115 -12.06 18.49 19.73
C SER A 115 -11.31 18.53 18.39
N ALA A 116 -11.37 17.45 17.59
CA ALA A 116 -10.66 17.35 16.32
C ALA A 116 -11.57 17.60 15.10
N ARG A 117 -12.89 17.68 15.29
CA ARG A 117 -13.88 17.68 14.19
C ARG A 117 -13.71 18.84 13.23
N ASP A 118 -13.50 20.04 13.76
CA ASP A 118 -13.45 21.28 12.97
C ASP A 118 -12.04 21.59 12.44
N ASN A 119 -11.06 20.72 12.73
CA ASN A 119 -9.64 20.96 12.40
C ASN A 119 -9.00 19.76 11.68
N LEU A 120 -9.77 19.04 10.86
CA LEU A 120 -9.24 17.96 10.04
C LEU A 120 -8.66 18.52 8.74
N SER A 121 -7.39 18.23 8.49
CA SER A 121 -6.78 18.49 7.18
C SER A 121 -7.39 17.57 6.11
N PRO A 122 -7.28 17.92 4.82
CA PRO A 122 -7.71 17.03 3.73
C PRO A 122 -7.12 15.62 3.81
N VAL A 123 -5.84 15.51 4.17
CA VAL A 123 -5.14 14.23 4.36
C VAL A 123 -5.73 13.44 5.54
N ALA A 124 -6.05 14.11 6.65
CA ALA A 124 -6.69 13.47 7.79
C ALA A 124 -8.10 12.96 7.44
N LEU A 125 -8.88 13.74 6.66
CA LEU A 125 -10.21 13.33 6.18
C LEU A 125 -10.14 12.06 5.33
N VAL A 126 -9.25 12.01 4.35
CA VAL A 126 -9.11 10.81 3.48
C VAL A 126 -8.60 9.61 4.25
N TYR A 127 -7.65 9.81 5.16
CA TYR A 127 -7.12 8.76 6.02
C TYR A 127 -8.26 8.11 6.83
N ILE A 128 -9.03 8.92 7.56
CA ILE A 128 -10.11 8.45 8.42
C ILE A 128 -11.18 7.71 7.60
N ARG A 129 -11.59 8.27 6.44
CA ARG A 129 -12.55 7.62 5.54
C ARG A 129 -12.03 6.28 5.00
N SER A 130 -10.76 6.23 4.58
CA SER A 130 -10.15 5.00 4.06
C SER A 130 -10.05 3.90 5.11
N ARG A 131 -9.87 4.26 6.40
CA ARG A 131 -9.85 3.31 7.51
C ARG A 131 -11.27 2.82 7.83
N ALA A 132 -12.26 3.69 7.79
CA ALA A 132 -13.59 3.39 8.28
C ALA A 132 -14.42 2.45 7.39
N ASP A 133 -14.07 2.25 6.12
CA ASP A 133 -14.71 1.22 5.28
C ASP A 133 -14.51 -0.20 5.89
N THR A 134 -13.45 -0.37 6.68
CA THR A 134 -13.19 -1.59 7.47
C THR A 134 -14.07 -1.72 8.73
N ALA A 135 -14.66 -0.63 9.22
CA ALA A 135 -15.43 -0.62 10.47
C ALA A 135 -16.83 -1.26 10.33
N LYS A 136 -17.34 -1.46 9.10
CA LYS A 136 -18.53 -2.29 8.86
C LYS A 136 -18.26 -3.79 9.09
N LEU A 137 -16.99 -4.21 9.14
CA LEU A 137 -16.55 -5.54 9.55
C LEU A 137 -15.98 -5.45 10.97
N ALA A 138 -16.85 -5.19 11.94
CA ALA A 138 -16.55 -4.97 13.36
C ALA A 138 -15.90 -6.16 14.12
N THR A 139 -15.23 -7.09 13.43
CA THR A 139 -14.48 -8.20 14.03
C THR A 139 -12.98 -8.16 13.72
N CYS A 140 -12.50 -7.26 12.84
CA CYS A 140 -11.11 -7.27 12.37
C CYS A 140 -10.23 -6.09 12.85
N SER A 141 -10.76 -5.20 13.70
CA SER A 141 -10.16 -3.89 14.03
C SER A 141 -8.98 -3.91 15.01
N HIS A 142 -8.52 -5.07 15.46
CA HIS A 142 -7.38 -5.20 16.38
C HIS A 142 -6.06 -5.54 15.69
N SER A 143 -6.06 -5.69 14.35
CA SER A 143 -4.86 -6.04 13.59
C SER A 143 -4.53 -4.93 12.61
N PHE A 144 -3.31 -4.39 12.75
CA PHE A 144 -2.65 -3.39 11.92
C PHE A 144 -3.16 -3.31 10.48
N ASN A 145 -3.74 -2.16 10.11
CA ASN A 145 -3.98 -1.81 8.73
C ASN A 145 -2.91 -0.79 8.30
N LEU A 146 -2.20 -1.06 7.21
CA LEU A 146 -1.33 -0.04 6.61
C LEU A 146 -2.21 0.97 5.87
N VAL A 147 -2.03 2.27 6.14
CA VAL A 147 -2.72 3.33 5.39
C VAL A 147 -1.68 4.20 4.69
N VAL A 148 -1.84 4.34 3.38
CA VAL A 148 -1.01 5.19 2.53
C VAL A 148 -1.89 6.30 1.98
N SER A 149 -1.38 7.54 1.95
CA SER A 149 -2.10 8.69 1.40
C SER A 149 -1.20 9.53 0.48
N THR A 150 -1.79 10.16 -0.52
CA THR A 150 -1.14 11.21 -1.29
C THR A 150 -1.31 12.55 -0.60
N VAL A 151 -0.27 13.39 -0.69
CA VAL A 151 -0.34 14.80 -0.35
C VAL A 151 -0.27 15.56 -1.68
N PRO A 152 -1.14 16.54 -1.96
CA PRO A 152 -1.00 17.38 -3.15
C PRO A 152 0.38 18.03 -3.16
N ARG A 153 1.15 17.84 -4.22
CA ARG A 153 2.44 18.48 -4.40
C ARG A 153 2.63 18.93 -5.84
N ASP A 154 3.32 20.04 -6.00
CA ASP A 154 3.65 20.63 -7.31
C ASP A 154 4.71 19.83 -8.10
N ASN A 155 5.45 18.91 -7.44
CA ASN A 155 6.60 18.19 -8.00
C ASN A 155 6.49 16.67 -7.82
N GLY A 156 5.68 16.00 -8.64
CA GLY A 156 5.75 14.55 -8.88
C GLY A 156 5.57 13.60 -7.67
N TYR A 157 5.63 12.29 -7.93
CA TYR A 157 5.56 11.26 -6.90
C TYR A 157 6.97 10.90 -6.40
N ASP A 158 7.23 11.09 -5.10
CA ASP A 158 8.46 10.65 -4.43
C ASP A 158 8.53 9.10 -4.30
N ASN A 159 9.72 8.59 -4.00
CA ASN A 159 9.94 7.19 -3.59
C ASN A 159 9.05 6.79 -2.39
N LEU A 160 8.58 5.54 -2.37
CA LEU A 160 7.75 4.98 -1.31
C LEU A 160 8.52 4.96 0.02
N ARG A 161 7.94 5.54 1.07
CA ARG A 161 8.53 5.54 2.41
C ARG A 161 7.72 4.63 3.32
N ILE A 162 8.39 3.62 3.89
CA ILE A 162 7.78 2.71 4.86
C ILE A 162 8.12 3.18 6.26
N HIS A 163 7.07 3.39 7.06
CA HIS A 163 7.15 3.53 8.51
C HIS A 163 6.49 2.29 9.11
N ASP A 164 7.27 1.41 9.74
CA ASP A 164 6.68 0.41 10.62
C ASP A 164 6.20 1.14 11.89
N LEU A 165 4.94 0.88 12.29
CA LEU A 165 4.31 1.43 13.49
C LEU A 165 4.45 0.45 14.66
#